data_AF-A0AAW0GX98-F1
#
_entry.id   AF-A0AAW0GX98-F1
#
_cell.length_a   1.000
_cell.length_b   1.000
_cell.length_c   1.000
_cell.angle_alpha   90.00
_cell.angle_beta   90.00
_cell.angle_gamma   90.00
#
_symmetry.space_group_name_H-M   'P 1'
#
loop_
_entity.id
_entity.type
_entity.pdbx_description
1 polymer ?
#
loop_
_entity_poly.entity_id
_entity_poly.type
_entity_poly.pdbx_seq_one_letter_code
_entity_poly.pdbx_strand_id
1 'polypeptide(L)'
;MDAMNIDVAILSYPTGFPPGPPGEENRKAARKLNEEAKEICERFPGRFGFFGVLPDLRDTEGALEEIAFVLDVLQADGIGIWSSYGEGQDARK
;
A
#
# COMPACT_ATOMS: atom_id res chain seq x y z
N MET A 1 -9.03 16.27 -11.48
CA MET A 1 -7.67 16.80 -11.66
C MET A 1 -7.68 17.97 -12.63
N ASP A 2 -8.10 17.79 -13.89
CA ASP A 2 -8.04 18.85 -14.91
C ASP A 2 -8.83 20.12 -14.55
N ALA A 3 -10.09 19.98 -14.12
CA ALA A 3 -10.90 21.13 -13.70
C ALA A 3 -10.36 21.88 -12.47
N MET A 4 -9.47 21.24 -11.70
CA MET A 4 -8.84 21.80 -10.50
C MET A 4 -7.35 22.08 -10.72
N ASN A 5 -6.87 21.96 -11.96
CA ASN A 5 -5.48 22.16 -12.36
C ASN A 5 -4.46 21.37 -11.51
N ILE A 6 -4.79 20.10 -11.23
CA ILE A 6 -3.91 19.17 -10.51
C ILE A 6 -3.18 18.29 -11.54
N ASP A 7 -1.85 18.39 -11.57
CA ASP A 7 -1.00 17.69 -12.54
C ASP A 7 -0.83 16.20 -12.19
N VAL A 8 -0.49 15.91 -10.93
CA VAL A 8 -0.21 14.56 -10.42
C VAL A 8 -1.00 14.31 -9.13
N ALA A 9 -1.50 13.08 -8.97
CA ALA A 9 -2.03 12.60 -7.70
C ALA A 9 -1.28 11.35 -7.23
N ILE A 10 -0.91 11.31 -5.94
CA ILE A 10 -0.33 10.11 -5.32
C ILE A 10 -1.47 9.31 -4.70
N LEU A 11 -1.67 8.11 -5.21
CA LEU A 11 -2.70 7.19 -4.73
C LEU A 11 -2.26 6.55 -3.41
N SER A 12 -3.21 6.39 -2.49
CA SER A 12 -3.00 5.68 -1.24
C SER A 12 -4.26 4.94 -0.83
N TYR A 13 -4.10 3.86 -0.09
CA TYR A 13 -5.22 3.07 0.42
C TYR A 13 -5.70 3.59 1.77
N PRO A 14 -7.02 3.54 2.04
CA PRO A 14 -7.56 3.94 3.33
C PRO A 14 -7.15 2.95 4.43
N THR A 15 -7.29 3.39 5.68
CA THR A 15 -7.05 2.56 6.87
C THR A 15 -7.90 1.28 6.83
N GLY A 16 -7.31 0.15 7.20
CA GLY A 16 -7.97 -1.16 7.23
C GLY A 16 -7.73 -2.06 6.01
N PHE A 17 -6.92 -1.63 5.02
CA PHE A 17 -6.57 -2.40 3.82
C PHE A 17 -5.08 -2.78 3.70
N PRO A 18 -4.73 -4.05 3.45
CA PRO A 18 -5.64 -5.19 3.28
C PRO A 18 -6.30 -5.62 4.61
N PRO A 19 -7.57 -6.04 4.58
CA PRO A 19 -8.27 -6.50 5.77
C PRO A 19 -7.81 -7.91 6.18
N GLY A 20 -8.10 -8.27 7.43
CA GLY A 20 -7.89 -9.62 7.96
C GLY A 20 -6.65 -9.76 8.86
N PRO A 21 -6.45 -10.95 9.45
CA PRO A 21 -5.33 -11.22 10.35
C PRO A 21 -4.01 -11.34 9.58
N PRO A 22 -2.85 -11.25 10.28
CA PRO A 22 -1.54 -11.49 9.67
C PRO A 22 -1.43 -12.90 9.10
N GLY A 23 -0.73 -13.02 7.96
CA GLY A 23 -0.49 -14.31 7.31
C GLY A 23 -0.53 -14.23 5.78
N GLU A 24 -0.41 -15.39 5.14
CA GLU A 24 -0.23 -15.52 3.68
C GLU A 24 -1.32 -14.82 2.86
N GLU A 25 -2.60 -14.96 3.26
CA GLU A 25 -3.70 -14.32 2.54
C GLU A 25 -3.67 -12.79 2.63
N ASN A 26 -3.21 -12.24 3.76
CA ASN A 26 -3.04 -10.80 3.92
C ASN A 26 -1.85 -10.29 3.09
N ARG A 27 -0.75 -11.06 3.00
CA ARG A 27 0.37 -10.78 2.09
C ARG A 27 -0.08 -10.75 0.62
N LYS A 28 -0.82 -11.76 0.18
CA LYS A 28 -1.37 -11.81 -1.19
C LYS A 28 -2.31 -10.65 -1.48
N ALA A 29 -3.14 -10.27 -0.50
CA ALA A 29 -4.03 -9.12 -0.65
C ALA A 29 -3.24 -7.81 -0.79
N ALA A 30 -2.20 -7.58 0.02
CA ALA A 30 -1.31 -6.42 -0.13
C ALA A 30 -0.68 -6.39 -1.53
N ARG A 31 -0.09 -7.52 -1.95
CA ARG A 31 0.55 -7.69 -3.26
C ARG A 31 -0.36 -7.28 -4.40
N LYS A 32 -1.59 -7.82 -4.40
CA LYS A 32 -2.58 -7.55 -5.42
C LYS A 32 -2.96 -6.07 -5.48
N LEU A 33 -3.18 -5.42 -4.33
CA LEU A 33 -3.50 -4.00 -4.26
C LEU A 33 -2.37 -3.12 -4.81
N ASN A 34 -1.11 -3.53 -4.58
CA ASN A 34 0.06 -2.83 -5.10
C ASN A 34 0.21 -3.00 -6.62
N GLU A 35 -0.02 -4.20 -7.14
CA GLU A 35 -0.04 -4.48 -8.58
C GLU A 35 -1.15 -3.68 -9.28
N GLU A 36 -2.36 -3.63 -8.73
CA GLU A 36 -3.47 -2.81 -9.25
C GLU A 36 -3.12 -1.31 -9.26
N ALA A 37 -2.47 -0.80 -8.21
CA ALA A 37 -2.02 0.59 -8.16
C ALA A 37 -0.96 0.88 -9.24
N LYS A 38 -0.01 -0.04 -9.44
CA LYS A 38 1.00 0.06 -10.51
C LYS A 38 0.34 0.09 -11.89
N GLU A 39 -0.63 -0.79 -12.15
CA GLU A 39 -1.36 -0.81 -13.41
C GLU A 39 -2.05 0.52 -13.71
N ILE A 40 -2.60 1.20 -12.69
CA ILE A 40 -3.21 2.52 -12.85
C ILE A 40 -2.16 3.56 -13.26
N CYS A 41 -0.99 3.56 -12.63
CA CYS A 41 0.12 4.46 -12.97
C CYS A 41 0.63 4.22 -14.40
N GLU A 42 0.75 2.96 -14.81
CA GLU A 42 1.18 2.60 -16.17
C GLU A 42 0.16 3.00 -17.24
N ARG A 43 -1.15 2.88 -16.93
CA ARG A 43 -2.22 3.28 -17.85
C ARG A 43 -2.32 4.79 -18.04
N PHE A 44 -1.87 5.58 -17.07
CA PHE A 44 -1.91 7.05 -17.11
C PHE A 44 -0.56 7.66 -16.69
N PRO A 45 0.48 7.50 -17.52
CA PRO A 45 1.84 7.93 -17.18
C PRO A 45 1.88 9.44 -16.94
N GLY A 46 2.59 9.84 -15.88
CA GLY A 46 2.73 11.24 -15.48
C GLY A 46 1.48 11.87 -14.84
N ARG A 47 0.40 11.11 -14.63
CA ARG A 47 -0.80 11.58 -13.92
C ARG A 47 -0.93 11.00 -12.51
N PHE A 48 -0.44 9.78 -12.31
CA PHE A 48 -0.50 9.11 -11.01
C PHE A 48 0.85 8.57 -10.58
N GLY A 49 1.13 8.74 -9.29
CA GLY A 49 2.06 7.92 -8.51
C GLY A 49 1.29 7.16 -7.45
N PHE A 50 1.96 6.35 -6.64
CA PHE A 50 1.30 5.62 -5.56
C PHE A 50 2.21 5.32 -4.38
N PHE A 51 1.62 5.23 -3.20
CA PHE A 51 2.24 4.62 -2.04
C PHE A 51 1.85 3.15 -1.95
N GLY A 52 2.86 2.29 -1.79
CA GLY A 52 2.67 0.87 -1.55
C GLY A 52 1.97 0.63 -0.22
N VAL A 53 1.09 -0.36 -0.21
CA VAL A 53 0.45 -0.89 0.99
C VAL A 53 1.22 -2.10 1.49
N LEU A 54 1.30 -2.26 2.80
CA LEU A 54 1.95 -3.41 3.43
C LEU A 54 0.91 -4.40 3.96
N PRO A 55 1.25 -5.69 4.07
CA PRO A 55 0.49 -6.59 4.93
C PRO A 55 0.51 -6.09 6.39
N ASP A 56 -0.32 -6.70 7.23
CA ASP A 56 -0.40 -6.42 8.65
C ASP A 56 1.00 -6.46 9.29
N LEU A 57 1.42 -5.36 9.91
CA LEU A 57 2.78 -5.19 10.40
C LEU A 57 3.16 -6.13 11.56
N ARG A 58 2.19 -6.87 12.14
CA ARG A 58 2.48 -7.96 13.08
C ARG A 58 3.14 -9.15 12.39
N ASP A 59 3.06 -9.23 11.07
CA ASP A 59 3.88 -10.12 10.23
C ASP A 59 5.06 -9.34 9.63
N THR A 60 6.09 -9.12 10.45
CA THR A 60 7.27 -8.33 10.10
C THR A 60 7.97 -8.83 8.85
N GLU A 61 8.12 -10.16 8.69
CA GLU A 61 8.82 -10.73 7.53
C GLU A 61 8.03 -10.45 6.25
N GLY A 62 6.71 -10.65 6.29
CA GLY A 62 5.84 -10.33 5.15
C GLY A 62 5.87 -8.86 4.79
N ALA A 63 5.92 -7.97 5.79
CA ALA A 63 6.04 -6.54 5.57
C ALA A 63 7.38 -6.18 4.92
N LEU A 64 8.50 -6.74 5.37
CA LEU A 64 9.83 -6.48 4.80
C LEU A 64 9.96 -7.00 3.36
N GLU A 65 9.45 -8.20 3.08
CA GLU A 65 9.37 -8.75 1.72
C GLU A 65 8.56 -7.82 0.81
N GLU A 66 7.42 -7.31 1.29
CA GLU A 66 6.57 -6.44 0.50
C GLU A 66 7.18 -5.05 0.32
N ILE A 67 7.89 -4.49 1.33
CA ILE A 67 8.66 -3.25 1.20
C ILE A 67 9.65 -3.34 0.03
N ALA A 68 10.44 -4.41 -0.02
CA ALA A 68 11.39 -4.62 -1.11
C ALA A 68 10.67 -4.73 -2.46
N PHE A 69 9.55 -5.46 -2.51
CA PHE A 69 8.80 -5.59 -3.75
C PHE A 69 8.21 -4.26 -4.26
N VAL A 70 7.53 -3.50 -3.40
CA VAL A 70 6.88 -2.25 -3.85
C VAL A 70 7.88 -1.17 -4.23
N LEU A 71 8.99 -1.07 -3.52
CA LEU A 71 10.00 -0.05 -3.79
C LEU A 71 10.94 -0.43 -4.93
N ASP A 72 11.47 -1.66 -4.93
CA ASP A 72 12.50 -2.06 -5.89
C ASP A 72 11.91 -2.59 -7.21
N VAL A 73 10.77 -3.29 -7.15
CA VAL A 73 10.16 -3.91 -8.34
C VAL A 73 9.08 -3.01 -8.93
N LEU A 74 8.11 -2.57 -8.13
CA LEU A 74 7.02 -1.73 -8.65
C LEU A 74 7.42 -0.25 -8.75
N GLN A 75 8.50 0.16 -8.08
CA GLN A 75 8.97 1.54 -8.04
C GLN A 75 7.90 2.51 -7.51
N ALA A 76 7.23 2.11 -6.42
CA ALA A 76 6.31 2.97 -5.69
C ALA A 76 7.02 4.23 -5.19
N ASP A 77 6.28 5.34 -5.08
CA ASP A 77 6.80 6.64 -4.64
C ASP A 77 7.00 6.71 -3.10
N GLY A 78 6.57 5.67 -2.37
CA GLY A 78 6.65 5.58 -0.93
C GLY A 78 5.75 4.49 -0.38
N ILE A 79 5.53 4.50 0.94
CA ILE A 79 4.71 3.50 1.64
C ILE A 79 3.69 4.19 2.53
N GLY A 80 2.44 3.74 2.45
CA GLY A 80 1.36 4.16 3.32
C GLY A 80 1.19 3.20 4.49
N ILE A 81 1.38 3.69 5.72
CA ILE A 81 1.14 2.93 6.94
C ILE A 81 0.04 3.57 7.77
N TRP A 82 -0.63 2.76 8.59
CA TRP A 82 -1.61 3.27 9.54
C TRP A 82 -0.92 3.71 10.82
N SER A 83 -1.58 4.59 11.56
CA SER A 83 -1.07 5.06 12.85
C SER A 83 -1.01 3.97 13.93
N SER A 84 -1.73 2.85 13.76
CA SER A 84 -1.79 1.73 14.68
C SER A 84 -2.25 0.44 14.00
N TYR A 85 -1.79 -0.71 14.50
CA TYR A 85 -2.17 -2.04 14.03
C TYR A 85 -2.65 -2.88 15.21
N GLY A 86 -3.77 -3.59 15.08
CA GLY A 86 -4.42 -4.36 16.16
C GLY A 86 -5.79 -3.80 16.57
N GLU A 87 -6.43 -4.42 17.57
CA GLU A 87 -7.76 -4.05 18.05
C GLU A 87 -7.72 -3.43 19.45
N GLY A 88 -8.51 -2.38 19.67
CA GLY A 88 -8.75 -1.81 20.99
C GLY A 88 -7.46 -1.41 21.72
N GLN A 89 -7.26 -1.95 22.93
CA GLN A 89 -6.09 -1.65 23.76
C GLN A 89 -4.79 -2.30 23.23
N ASP A 90 -4.91 -3.37 22.44
CA ASP A 90 -3.75 -4.08 21.90
C ASP A 90 -3.16 -3.39 20.67
N ALA A 91 -3.84 -2.36 20.12
CA ALA A 91 -3.35 -1.59 18.98
C ALA A 91 -2.16 -0.65 19.30
N ARG A 92 -1.82 -0.49 20.59
CA ARG A 92 -0.75 0.39 21.07
C ARG A 92 0.50 -0.36 21.54
N LYS A 93 0.47 -1.69 21.54
CA LYS A 93 1.61 -2.53 21.96
C LYS A 93 2.49 -2.84 20.75
#